data_AF-A0A8T1WXN6-F1
#
_entry.id   AF-A0A8T1WXN6-F1
#
_cell.length_a   1.000
_cell.length_b   1.000
_cell.length_c   1.000
_cell.angle_alpha   90.00
_cell.angle_beta   90.00
_cell.angle_gamma   90.00
#
_symmetry.space_group_name_H-M   'P 1'
#
loop_
_entity.id
_entity.type
_entity.pdbx_description
1 polymer ?
#
loop_
_entity_poly.entity_id
_entity_poly.type
_entity_poly.pdbx_seq_one_letter_code
_entity_poly.pdbx_strand_id
1 'polypeptide(L)'
;MSSDIAGKLKALKMGVSRRGSSLNATLEAKDIRLQLDEAFERENGYSFDYVLVFQVHDEAAELTKEQKKFSMRTILQHLARGGIETKMFYSADRGHVFCKLRVTLERLSKEADRIDYKVEFDPTELRKIAESGYEDQNIKKIFIKDEYKITPRDPFQNIFAKFDVEPRLQPAYRKYGHKQIPFRGVDRIKLLLNIIKAHGEGGCGLNLSELLKDKCLVAAFPLHDREELDKLKSKWFSWKFAPWSQPLWEIKDYFGEKVGLYFAWLGHYTTWLIAPAIIGSVLFANVIAEGTADSIMVPYFGIFMALWSIFYYEYWKRYNSTLALEWGMSTFEEEEVERPEFQGKETISPIDGSPIRYFSPQKRFRRIMRSLFFISALILLVVGVVAGIFVFRIAATSGKWKDMFTVNGVQLGGPAASTVNAIQIMRATFIVDKIVNLIADDDDEEMAKGNQVRVDLTVFDEDI
;
A
#
# COMPACT_ATOMS: atom_id res chain seq x y z
N MET A 1 -28.28 -29.21 -3.96
CA MET A 1 -27.22 -29.11 -4.98
C MET A 1 -25.82 -29.33 -4.41
N SER A 2 -25.43 -28.65 -3.31
CA SER A 2 -24.10 -28.79 -2.69
C SER A 2 -23.74 -30.23 -2.25
N SER A 3 -24.68 -30.98 -1.65
CA SER A 3 -24.42 -32.35 -1.18
C SER A 3 -24.14 -33.36 -2.30
N ASP A 4 -24.77 -33.19 -3.46
CA ASP A 4 -24.67 -34.09 -4.60
C ASP A 4 -23.34 -33.90 -5.37
N ILE A 5 -22.83 -32.65 -5.39
CA ILE A 5 -21.54 -32.30 -6.00
C ILE A 5 -20.37 -32.74 -5.10
N ALA A 6 -20.49 -32.59 -3.78
CA ALA A 6 -19.51 -33.10 -2.82
C ALA A 6 -19.36 -34.64 -2.89
N GLY A 7 -20.48 -35.35 -3.11
CA GLY A 7 -20.49 -36.80 -3.35
C GLY A 7 -19.73 -37.20 -4.62
N LYS A 8 -19.95 -36.49 -5.73
CA LYS A 8 -19.24 -36.70 -7.00
C LYS A 8 -17.73 -36.42 -6.89
N LEU A 9 -17.32 -35.42 -6.11
CA LEU A 9 -15.91 -35.13 -5.82
C LEU A 9 -15.21 -36.23 -5.00
N LYS A 10 -15.92 -36.84 -4.05
CA LYS A 10 -15.38 -37.98 -3.28
C LYS A 10 -15.20 -39.21 -4.17
N ALA A 11 -16.12 -39.45 -5.10
CA ALA A 11 -16.01 -40.51 -6.12
C ALA A 11 -14.84 -40.28 -7.09
N LEU A 12 -14.64 -39.04 -7.57
CA LEU A 12 -13.52 -38.68 -8.44
C LEU A 12 -12.15 -38.74 -7.74
N LYS A 13 -12.06 -38.33 -6.46
CA LYS A 13 -10.84 -38.50 -5.65
C LYS A 13 -10.41 -39.96 -5.52
N MET A 14 -11.37 -40.90 -5.46
CA MET A 14 -11.07 -42.33 -5.45
C MET A 14 -10.64 -42.86 -6.83
N GLY A 15 -11.13 -42.27 -7.92
CA GLY A 15 -10.78 -42.67 -9.29
C GLY A 15 -9.42 -42.18 -9.79
N VAL A 16 -8.99 -40.97 -9.39
CA VAL A 16 -7.74 -40.34 -9.87
C VAL A 16 -6.46 -40.92 -9.23
N SER A 17 -6.60 -41.72 -8.17
CA SER A 17 -5.47 -42.40 -7.49
C SER A 17 -4.81 -43.51 -8.33
N ARG A 18 -5.47 -44.01 -9.38
CA ARG A 18 -4.89 -45.01 -10.28
C ARG A 18 -4.09 -44.32 -11.39
N ARG A 19 -2.77 -44.58 -11.44
CA ARG A 19 -1.85 -44.17 -12.52
C ARG A 19 -2.46 -44.55 -13.87
N GLY A 20 -3.04 -43.58 -14.56
CA GLY A 20 -3.74 -43.77 -15.83
C GLY A 20 -5.17 -43.21 -15.86
N SER A 21 -5.41 -42.00 -15.35
CA SER A 21 -6.73 -41.36 -15.53
C SER A 21 -6.94 -41.06 -17.01
N SER A 22 -8.03 -41.57 -17.59
CA SER A 22 -8.42 -41.27 -18.98
C SER A 22 -8.56 -39.77 -19.19
N LEU A 23 -8.28 -39.28 -20.41
CA LEU A 23 -8.47 -37.88 -20.79
C LEU A 23 -9.87 -37.38 -20.38
N ASN A 24 -10.88 -38.22 -20.54
CA ASN A 24 -12.27 -37.94 -20.15
C ASN A 24 -12.43 -37.69 -18.65
N ALA A 25 -11.78 -38.47 -17.77
CA ALA A 25 -11.82 -38.23 -16.33
C ALA A 25 -11.14 -36.91 -15.94
N THR A 26 -10.08 -36.51 -16.65
CA THR A 26 -9.46 -35.19 -16.43
C THR A 26 -10.29 -34.03 -16.96
N LEU A 27 -11.00 -34.20 -18.08
CA LEU A 27 -11.93 -33.21 -18.61
C LEU A 27 -13.15 -33.04 -17.70
N GLU A 28 -13.78 -34.13 -17.26
CA GLU A 28 -14.89 -34.08 -16.31
C GLU A 28 -14.50 -33.41 -14.98
N ALA A 29 -13.31 -33.73 -14.46
CA ALA A 29 -12.81 -33.08 -13.25
C ALA A 29 -12.55 -31.57 -13.46
N LYS A 30 -12.15 -31.17 -14.67
CA LYS A 30 -11.96 -29.75 -15.04
C LYS A 30 -13.31 -29.04 -15.12
N ASP A 31 -14.31 -29.65 -15.73
CA ASP A 31 -15.65 -29.07 -15.89
C ASP A 31 -16.35 -28.90 -14.54
N ILE A 32 -16.27 -29.90 -13.66
CA ILE A 32 -16.82 -29.80 -12.30
C ILE A 32 -16.14 -28.66 -11.52
N ARG A 33 -14.81 -28.49 -11.68
CA ARG A 33 -14.08 -27.39 -11.03
C ARG A 33 -14.49 -26.03 -11.57
N LEU A 34 -14.73 -25.92 -12.88
CA LEU A 34 -15.24 -24.70 -13.50
C LEU A 34 -16.63 -24.36 -12.96
N GLN A 35 -17.52 -25.35 -12.88
CA GLN A 35 -18.87 -25.17 -12.32
C GLN A 35 -18.85 -24.71 -10.86
N LEU A 36 -17.92 -25.22 -10.05
CA LEU A 36 -17.74 -24.79 -8.67
C LEU A 36 -17.24 -23.33 -8.57
N ASP A 37 -16.32 -22.94 -9.45
CA ASP A 37 -15.84 -21.55 -9.50
C ASP A 37 -16.94 -20.60 -9.97
N GLU A 38 -17.67 -20.95 -11.01
CA GLU A 38 -18.82 -20.17 -11.49
C GLU A 38 -19.93 -20.08 -10.46
N ALA A 39 -20.19 -21.15 -9.69
CA ALA A 39 -21.16 -21.14 -8.60
C ALA A 39 -20.71 -20.20 -7.47
N PHE A 40 -19.43 -20.28 -7.07
CA PHE A 40 -18.86 -19.39 -6.06
C PHE A 40 -18.94 -17.93 -6.51
N GLU A 41 -18.52 -17.64 -7.74
CA GLU A 41 -18.59 -16.30 -8.32
C GLU A 41 -20.04 -15.83 -8.37
N ARG A 42 -21.00 -16.70 -8.75
CA ARG A 42 -22.43 -16.38 -8.80
C ARG A 42 -22.96 -15.93 -7.44
N GLU A 43 -22.59 -16.63 -6.38
CA GLU A 43 -23.05 -16.39 -5.01
C GLU A 43 -22.35 -15.19 -4.34
N ASN A 44 -21.02 -15.11 -4.45
CA ASN A 44 -20.21 -14.15 -3.69
C ASN A 44 -19.85 -12.90 -4.49
N GLY A 45 -19.82 -12.99 -5.82
CA GLY A 45 -19.57 -11.86 -6.73
C GLY A 45 -18.11 -11.53 -7.01
N TYR A 46 -17.19 -12.39 -6.60
CA TYR A 46 -15.75 -12.32 -6.90
C TYR A 46 -15.18 -13.75 -6.96
N SER A 47 -13.94 -13.87 -7.43
CA SER A 47 -13.29 -15.15 -7.69
C SER A 47 -12.22 -15.51 -6.64
N PHE A 48 -11.00 -15.03 -6.82
CA PHE A 48 -9.85 -15.24 -5.93
C PHE A 48 -9.17 -13.91 -5.65
N ASP A 49 -8.84 -13.67 -4.38
CA ASP A 49 -8.28 -12.39 -3.94
C ASP A 49 -6.76 -12.47 -3.68
N TYR A 50 -6.21 -13.64 -3.33
CA TYR A 50 -4.82 -13.75 -2.87
C TYR A 50 -4.12 -15.03 -3.33
N VAL A 51 -2.79 -15.01 -3.41
CA VAL A 51 -1.96 -16.19 -3.77
C VAL A 51 -0.79 -16.37 -2.82
N LEU A 52 -0.56 -17.63 -2.45
CA LEU A 52 0.66 -18.11 -1.80
C LEU A 52 1.46 -18.98 -2.80
N VAL A 53 2.76 -18.74 -2.90
CA VAL A 53 3.66 -19.49 -3.77
C VAL A 53 4.57 -20.36 -2.92
N PHE A 54 4.51 -21.66 -3.16
CA PHE A 54 5.35 -22.65 -2.49
C PHE A 54 6.41 -23.19 -3.44
N GLN A 55 7.61 -23.40 -2.92
CA GLN A 55 8.66 -24.12 -3.62
C GLN A 55 8.36 -25.63 -3.60
N VAL A 56 8.49 -26.29 -4.75
CA VAL A 56 8.55 -27.75 -4.80
C VAL A 56 9.97 -28.18 -4.44
N HIS A 57 10.10 -28.99 -3.41
CA HIS A 57 11.36 -29.54 -2.95
C HIS A 57 11.50 -31.00 -3.37
N ASP A 58 12.68 -31.39 -3.82
CA ASP A 58 13.03 -32.79 -4.07
C ASP A 58 13.11 -33.58 -2.76
N GLU A 59 12.92 -34.89 -2.82
CA GLU A 59 12.94 -35.77 -1.62
C GLU A 59 14.28 -35.72 -0.86
N ALA A 60 15.37 -35.37 -1.54
CA ALA A 60 16.70 -35.25 -0.96
C ALA A 60 17.02 -33.84 -0.39
N ALA A 61 16.12 -32.86 -0.52
CA ALA A 61 16.39 -31.50 -0.08
C ALA A 61 16.39 -31.39 1.47
N GLU A 62 17.47 -30.85 2.02
CA GLU A 62 17.54 -30.54 3.46
C GLU A 62 16.69 -29.30 3.79
N LEU A 63 15.54 -29.56 4.41
CA LEU A 63 14.63 -28.52 4.88
C LEU A 63 15.02 -28.02 6.27
N THR A 64 14.90 -26.71 6.45
CA THR A 64 15.08 -26.01 7.73
C THR A 64 14.03 -26.49 8.76
N LYS A 65 14.32 -26.36 10.06
CA LYS A 65 13.37 -26.74 11.13
C LYS A 65 12.01 -26.05 10.97
N GLU A 66 12.01 -24.75 10.65
CA GLU A 66 10.77 -23.99 10.42
C GLU A 66 10.03 -24.46 9.16
N GLN A 67 10.74 -24.76 8.06
CA GLN A 67 10.13 -25.33 6.85
C GLN A 67 9.48 -26.71 7.09
N LYS A 68 10.04 -27.51 8.01
CA LYS A 68 9.43 -28.80 8.41
C LYS A 68 8.19 -28.59 9.28
N LYS A 69 8.22 -27.62 10.19
CA LYS A 69 7.09 -27.27 11.07
C LYS A 69 5.93 -26.69 10.26
N PHE A 70 6.20 -25.67 9.46
CA PHE A 70 5.27 -25.01 8.56
C PHE A 70 5.33 -25.59 7.15
N SER A 71 5.15 -26.91 7.05
CA SER A 71 4.99 -27.56 5.75
C SER A 71 3.77 -27.01 5.01
N MET A 72 3.75 -27.11 3.67
CA MET A 72 2.58 -26.75 2.85
C MET A 72 1.29 -27.38 3.40
N ARG A 73 1.35 -28.65 3.82
CA ARG A 73 0.20 -29.34 4.41
C ARG A 73 -0.26 -28.68 5.71
N THR A 74 0.66 -28.32 6.59
CA THR A 74 0.35 -27.62 7.84
C THR A 74 -0.32 -26.28 7.52
N ILE A 75 0.27 -25.48 6.63
CA ILE A 75 -0.27 -24.18 6.23
C ILE A 75 -1.69 -24.33 5.66
N LEU A 76 -1.92 -25.29 4.76
CA LEU A 76 -3.25 -25.55 4.20
C LEU A 76 -4.27 -26.00 5.25
N GLN A 77 -3.86 -26.77 6.26
CA GLN A 77 -4.73 -27.14 7.37
C GLN A 77 -5.15 -25.93 8.21
N HIS A 78 -4.22 -25.01 8.46
CA HIS A 78 -4.51 -23.76 9.15
C HIS A 78 -5.47 -22.87 8.34
N LEU A 79 -5.23 -22.72 7.03
CA LEU A 79 -6.11 -21.98 6.12
C LEU A 79 -7.53 -22.59 6.08
N ALA A 80 -7.63 -23.91 5.99
CA ALA A 80 -8.92 -24.60 6.00
C ALA A 80 -9.67 -24.42 7.35
N ARG A 81 -8.95 -24.40 8.48
CA ARG A 81 -9.53 -24.10 9.80
C ARG A 81 -10.08 -22.67 9.89
N GLY A 82 -9.46 -21.71 9.21
CA GLY A 82 -9.94 -20.33 9.12
C GLY A 82 -11.14 -20.12 8.19
N GLY A 83 -11.59 -21.17 7.49
CA GLY A 83 -12.67 -21.07 6.50
C GLY A 83 -12.22 -20.50 5.15
N ILE A 84 -10.91 -20.58 4.84
CA ILE A 84 -10.35 -20.12 3.57
C ILE A 84 -10.38 -21.28 2.56
N GLU A 85 -11.01 -21.06 1.42
CA GLU A 85 -10.98 -22.00 0.31
C GLU A 85 -9.69 -21.84 -0.49
N THR A 86 -9.07 -22.98 -0.83
CA THR A 86 -7.79 -23.01 -1.51
C THR A 86 -7.87 -23.76 -2.83
N LYS A 87 -7.21 -23.24 -3.86
CA LYS A 87 -7.07 -23.90 -5.16
C LYS A 87 -5.62 -23.87 -5.63
N MET A 88 -5.05 -25.05 -5.85
CA MET A 88 -3.64 -25.21 -6.17
C MET A 88 -3.40 -25.47 -7.65
N PHE A 89 -2.34 -24.87 -8.18
CA PHE A 89 -1.87 -25.02 -9.55
C PHE A 89 -0.36 -25.21 -9.56
N TYR A 90 0.14 -26.14 -10.36
CA TYR A 90 1.56 -26.22 -10.63
C TYR A 90 1.97 -25.13 -11.63
N SER A 91 3.14 -24.57 -11.42
CA SER A 91 3.83 -23.79 -12.44
C SER A 91 4.11 -24.63 -13.69
N ALA A 92 4.31 -23.98 -14.83
CA ALA A 92 4.63 -24.64 -16.10
C ALA A 92 5.89 -25.51 -16.00
N ASP A 93 6.89 -25.04 -15.24
CA ASP A 93 8.14 -25.76 -14.94
C ASP A 93 8.00 -26.81 -13.83
N ARG A 94 6.84 -26.87 -13.16
CA ARG A 94 6.57 -27.68 -11.95
C ARG A 94 7.51 -27.42 -10.77
N GLY A 95 8.31 -26.35 -10.80
CA GLY A 95 9.18 -25.96 -9.70
C GLY A 95 8.43 -25.28 -8.55
N HIS A 96 7.23 -24.75 -8.83
CA HIS A 96 6.44 -24.00 -7.87
C HIS A 96 4.98 -24.47 -7.86
N VAL A 97 4.34 -24.31 -6.70
CA VAL A 97 2.89 -24.48 -6.53
C VAL A 97 2.26 -23.16 -6.15
N PHE A 98 1.36 -22.67 -7.00
CA PHE A 98 0.53 -21.51 -6.74
C PHE A 98 -0.75 -21.95 -6.03
N CYS A 99 -0.93 -21.51 -4.79
CA CYS A 99 -2.14 -21.70 -4.01
C CYS A 99 -2.96 -20.42 -4.00
N LYS A 100 -4.05 -20.40 -4.77
CA LYS A 100 -5.02 -19.30 -4.76
C LYS A 100 -5.94 -19.43 -3.56
N LEU A 101 -6.19 -18.31 -2.90
CA LEU A 101 -7.04 -18.19 -1.73
C LEU A 101 -8.29 -17.40 -2.08
N ARG A 102 -9.43 -17.83 -1.54
CA ARG A 102 -10.68 -17.08 -1.53
C ARG A 102 -11.45 -17.37 -0.25
N VAL A 103 -12.32 -16.45 0.14
CA VAL A 103 -13.15 -16.57 1.34
C VAL A 103 -14.57 -16.26 0.92
N THR A 104 -15.57 -16.95 1.49
CA THR A 104 -16.99 -16.64 1.23
C THR A 104 -17.36 -15.28 1.83
N LEU A 105 -18.32 -14.59 1.22
CA LEU A 105 -18.83 -13.31 1.71
C LEU A 105 -19.33 -13.41 3.16
N GLU A 106 -20.04 -14.48 3.51
CA GLU A 106 -20.52 -14.71 4.89
C GLU A 106 -19.38 -14.74 5.91
N ARG A 107 -18.28 -15.44 5.59
CA ARG A 107 -17.11 -15.53 6.47
C ARG A 107 -16.39 -14.18 6.58
N LEU A 108 -16.31 -13.40 5.50
CA LEU A 108 -15.77 -12.04 5.53
C LEU A 108 -16.64 -11.11 6.37
N SER A 109 -17.97 -11.17 6.24
CA SER A 109 -18.91 -10.39 7.04
C SER A 109 -18.78 -10.68 8.54
N LYS A 110 -18.67 -11.95 8.92
CA LYS A 110 -18.42 -12.35 10.32
C LYS A 110 -17.08 -11.84 10.85
N GLU A 111 -16.06 -11.81 9.99
CA GLU A 111 -14.76 -11.26 10.38
C GLU A 111 -14.83 -9.75 10.57
N ALA A 112 -15.46 -9.05 9.62
CA ALA A 112 -15.62 -7.60 9.65
C ALA A 112 -16.36 -7.15 10.90
N ASP A 113 -17.42 -7.86 11.29
CA ASP A 113 -18.16 -7.63 12.54
C ASP A 113 -17.30 -7.90 13.78
N ARG A 114 -16.57 -9.03 13.82
CA ARG A 114 -15.68 -9.39 14.93
C ARG A 114 -14.63 -8.31 15.24
N ILE A 115 -14.11 -7.63 14.22
CA ILE A 115 -13.04 -6.64 14.34
C ILE A 115 -13.54 -5.20 14.30
N ASP A 116 -14.86 -4.98 14.30
CA ASP A 116 -15.46 -3.65 14.16
C ASP A 116 -14.99 -2.91 12.89
N TYR A 117 -14.85 -3.63 11.76
CA TYR A 117 -14.30 -3.09 10.52
C TYR A 117 -15.16 -1.93 10.02
N LYS A 118 -14.55 -0.76 9.81
CA LYS A 118 -15.26 0.43 9.34
C LYS A 118 -15.55 0.35 7.85
N VAL A 119 -16.80 0.56 7.49
CA VAL A 119 -17.27 0.63 6.10
C VAL A 119 -18.05 1.92 5.87
N GLU A 120 -18.10 2.38 4.62
CA GLU A 120 -18.86 3.56 4.23
C GLU A 120 -20.36 3.25 4.16
N PHE A 121 -21.20 4.17 4.64
CA PHE A 121 -22.64 4.10 4.44
C PHE A 121 -23.06 4.70 3.09
N ASP A 122 -24.14 4.16 2.51
CA ASP A 122 -24.80 4.81 1.38
C ASP A 122 -25.61 6.02 1.90
N PRO A 123 -25.34 7.24 1.40
CA PRO A 123 -25.97 8.45 1.93
C PRO A 123 -27.49 8.45 1.72
N THR A 124 -27.97 7.81 0.64
CA THR A 124 -29.40 7.78 0.28
C THR A 124 -30.15 6.81 1.18
N GLU A 125 -29.62 5.61 1.37
CA GLU A 125 -30.24 4.61 2.24
C GLU A 125 -30.13 5.01 3.71
N LEU A 126 -29.01 5.60 4.12
CA LEU A 126 -28.84 6.08 5.50
C LEU A 126 -29.85 7.19 5.84
N ARG A 127 -30.09 8.13 4.93
CA ARG A 127 -31.12 9.17 5.10
C ARG A 127 -32.51 8.56 5.26
N LYS A 128 -32.88 7.59 4.42
CA LYS A 128 -34.17 6.88 4.53
C LYS A 128 -34.32 6.19 5.88
N ILE A 129 -33.28 5.51 6.35
CA ILE A 129 -33.28 4.80 7.64
C ILE A 129 -33.40 5.80 8.81
N ALA A 130 -32.70 6.93 8.74
CA ALA A 130 -32.78 7.97 9.76
C ALA A 130 -34.20 8.58 9.85
N GLU A 131 -34.82 8.85 8.71
CA GLU A 131 -36.15 9.44 8.63
C GLU A 131 -37.28 8.44 8.98
N SER A 132 -37.10 7.15 8.66
CA SER A 132 -38.07 6.11 9.01
C SER A 132 -38.02 5.75 10.50
N GLY A 133 -36.82 5.76 11.09
CA GLY A 133 -36.57 5.21 12.43
C GLY A 133 -36.88 3.71 12.51
N TYR A 134 -36.79 3.15 13.73
CA TYR A 134 -37.20 1.77 14.02
C TYR A 134 -38.11 1.78 15.24
N GLU A 135 -39.43 1.83 15.00
CA GLU A 135 -40.44 1.88 16.06
C GLU A 135 -40.40 0.63 16.95
N ASP A 136 -40.12 -0.54 16.36
CA ASP A 136 -39.99 -1.83 17.07
C ASP A 136 -38.89 -1.85 18.13
N GLN A 137 -37.83 -1.05 17.95
CA GLN A 137 -36.69 -0.93 18.87
C GLN A 137 -36.72 0.37 19.68
N ASN A 138 -37.84 1.12 19.64
CA ASN A 138 -37.97 2.42 20.27
C ASN A 138 -36.94 3.46 19.79
N ILE A 139 -36.46 3.32 18.54
CA ILE A 139 -35.54 4.26 17.91
C ILE A 139 -36.36 5.31 17.17
N LYS A 140 -36.31 6.55 17.67
CA LYS A 140 -37.02 7.69 17.08
C LYS A 140 -36.42 8.09 15.74
N LYS A 141 -37.27 8.68 14.90
CA LYS A 141 -36.92 9.30 13.62
C LYS A 141 -35.98 10.47 13.86
N ILE A 142 -34.89 10.52 13.11
CA ILE A 142 -33.87 11.56 13.17
C ILE A 142 -33.99 12.39 11.88
N PHE A 143 -34.43 13.64 12.02
CA PHE A 143 -34.46 14.58 10.92
C PHE A 143 -33.29 15.56 11.06
N ILE A 144 -32.34 15.49 10.13
CA ILE A 144 -31.22 16.43 10.05
C ILE A 144 -31.51 17.39 8.89
N LYS A 145 -31.59 18.68 9.21
CA LYS A 145 -31.78 19.72 8.20
C LYS A 145 -30.47 19.97 7.47
N ASP A 146 -30.53 20.05 6.15
CA ASP A 146 -29.37 20.43 5.35
C ASP A 146 -29.06 21.93 5.56
N GLU A 147 -27.84 22.23 6.03
CA GLU A 147 -27.38 23.59 6.28
C GLU A 147 -26.23 23.98 5.34
N TYR A 148 -26.57 24.11 4.05
CA TYR A 148 -25.61 24.49 2.99
C TYR A 148 -24.94 25.86 3.18
N LYS A 149 -25.41 26.66 4.16
CA LYS A 149 -24.78 27.93 4.55
C LYS A 149 -23.50 27.73 5.38
N ILE A 150 -23.41 26.63 6.12
CA ILE A 150 -22.27 26.33 7.01
C ILE A 150 -21.27 25.43 6.28
N THR A 151 -21.77 24.37 5.63
CA THR A 151 -20.93 23.41 4.91
C THR A 151 -21.57 23.05 3.57
N PRO A 152 -20.79 22.94 2.49
CA PRO A 152 -21.30 22.45 1.21
C PRO A 152 -21.59 20.94 1.22
N ARG A 153 -21.22 20.21 2.28
CA ARG A 153 -21.39 18.75 2.38
C ARG A 153 -22.78 18.38 2.89
N ASP A 154 -23.33 17.31 2.33
CA ASP A 154 -24.55 16.70 2.84
C ASP A 154 -24.29 16.00 4.18
N PRO A 155 -25.21 16.08 5.17
CA PRO A 155 -25.01 15.48 6.48
C PRO A 155 -24.80 13.97 6.48
N PHE A 156 -25.26 13.24 5.46
CA PHE A 156 -25.18 11.78 5.37
C PHE A 156 -24.02 11.29 4.48
N GLN A 157 -23.23 12.20 3.90
CA GLN A 157 -22.06 11.85 3.08
C GLN A 157 -20.83 11.51 3.93
N ASN A 158 -19.99 10.59 3.41
CA ASN A 158 -18.69 10.22 3.97
C ASN A 158 -18.76 9.75 5.43
N ILE A 159 -19.87 9.12 5.83
CA ILE A 159 -20.01 8.50 7.15
C ILE A 159 -19.47 7.08 7.10
N PHE A 160 -18.53 6.80 7.99
CA PHE A 160 -17.94 5.48 8.18
C PHE A 160 -18.34 4.93 9.54
N ALA A 161 -18.81 3.69 9.58
CA ALA A 161 -19.22 3.02 10.80
C ALA A 161 -18.84 1.55 10.78
N LYS A 162 -18.87 0.94 11.96
CA LYS A 162 -18.58 -0.49 12.15
C LYS A 162 -19.56 -1.34 11.33
N PHE A 163 -19.02 -2.33 10.66
CA PHE A 163 -19.79 -3.33 9.95
C PHE A 163 -20.44 -4.29 10.94
N ASP A 164 -21.72 -4.59 10.76
CA ASP A 164 -22.49 -5.52 11.57
C ASP A 164 -23.23 -6.48 10.62
N VAL A 165 -23.26 -7.76 10.95
CA VAL A 165 -23.95 -8.79 10.16
C VAL A 165 -25.48 -8.63 10.22
N GLU A 166 -26.00 -7.84 11.16
CA GLU A 166 -27.43 -7.68 11.37
C GLU A 166 -28.19 -7.30 10.07
N PRO A 167 -29.22 -8.08 9.65
CA PRO A 167 -29.91 -7.86 8.38
C PRO A 167 -30.50 -6.45 8.19
N ARG A 168 -30.87 -5.78 9.28
CA ARG A 168 -31.44 -4.42 9.23
C ARG A 168 -30.42 -3.36 8.79
N LEU A 169 -29.13 -3.59 9.07
CA LEU A 169 -28.05 -2.64 8.77
C LEU A 169 -27.47 -2.88 7.37
N GLN A 170 -27.65 -4.08 6.81
CA GLN A 170 -27.16 -4.44 5.47
C GLN A 170 -27.56 -3.46 4.34
N PRO A 171 -28.77 -2.86 4.32
CA PRO A 171 -29.13 -1.85 3.33
C PRO A 171 -28.40 -0.51 3.51
N ALA A 172 -27.96 -0.18 4.73
CA ALA A 172 -27.31 1.10 5.03
C ALA A 172 -25.89 1.17 4.45
N TYR A 173 -25.20 0.05 4.32
CA TYR A 173 -23.83 0.00 3.82
C TYR A 173 -23.75 0.29 2.33
N ARG A 174 -22.73 1.06 1.95
CA ARG A 174 -22.43 1.32 0.54
C ARG A 174 -22.01 0.02 -0.15
N LYS A 175 -22.51 -0.17 -1.36
CA LYS A 175 -22.33 -1.39 -2.14
C LYS A 175 -21.47 -1.13 -3.38
N TYR A 176 -20.57 -2.05 -3.67
CA TYR A 176 -19.57 -1.95 -4.74
C TYR A 176 -19.74 -3.05 -5.79
N GLY A 177 -19.22 -2.77 -6.99
CA GLY A 177 -19.18 -3.71 -8.11
C GLY A 177 -20.54 -4.05 -8.71
N HIS A 178 -20.56 -4.96 -9.69
CA HIS A 178 -21.78 -5.43 -10.35
C HIS A 178 -22.72 -6.16 -9.37
N LYS A 179 -22.16 -6.75 -8.32
CA LYS A 179 -22.88 -7.60 -7.37
C LYS A 179 -23.34 -6.87 -6.12
N GLN A 180 -23.07 -5.57 -6.01
CA GLN A 180 -23.52 -4.72 -4.92
C GLN A 180 -23.12 -5.29 -3.54
N ILE A 181 -21.82 -5.57 -3.37
CA ILE A 181 -21.24 -6.15 -2.16
C ILE A 181 -20.76 -5.02 -1.24
N PRO A 182 -20.90 -5.11 0.10
CA PRO A 182 -20.47 -4.06 1.03
C PRO A 182 -18.95 -3.90 1.18
N PHE A 183 -18.13 -4.71 0.47
CA PHE A 183 -16.67 -4.70 0.58
C PHE A 183 -16.01 -4.47 -0.77
N ARG A 184 -15.03 -3.55 -0.83
CA ARG A 184 -14.16 -3.35 -2.00
C ARG A 184 -13.16 -4.51 -2.12
N GLY A 185 -12.51 -4.65 -3.28
CA GLY A 185 -11.46 -5.66 -3.48
C GLY A 185 -10.35 -5.56 -2.41
N VAL A 186 -9.92 -4.35 -2.11
CA VAL A 186 -8.93 -4.05 -1.07
C VAL A 186 -9.42 -4.46 0.32
N ASP A 187 -10.69 -4.21 0.65
CA ASP A 187 -11.26 -4.58 1.95
C ASP A 187 -11.29 -6.10 2.12
N ARG A 188 -11.67 -6.84 1.08
CA ARG A 188 -11.64 -8.31 1.10
C ARG A 188 -10.24 -8.85 1.33
N ILE A 189 -9.23 -8.27 0.67
CA ILE A 189 -7.83 -8.66 0.86
C ILE A 189 -7.39 -8.35 2.31
N LYS A 190 -7.71 -7.16 2.84
CA LYS A 190 -7.39 -6.78 4.23
C LYS A 190 -8.03 -7.74 5.24
N LEU A 191 -9.32 -8.05 5.08
CA LEU A 191 -10.05 -8.99 5.92
C LEU A 191 -9.47 -10.40 5.83
N LEU A 192 -9.18 -10.89 4.62
CA LEU A 192 -8.56 -12.19 4.38
C LEU A 192 -7.20 -12.28 5.09
N LEU A 193 -6.34 -11.27 4.95
CA LEU A 193 -5.04 -11.22 5.61
C LEU A 193 -5.19 -11.17 7.14
N ASN A 194 -6.22 -10.49 7.65
CA ASN A 194 -6.52 -10.51 9.08
C ASN A 194 -6.93 -11.92 9.55
N ILE A 195 -7.79 -12.63 8.81
CA ILE A 195 -8.14 -14.04 9.11
C ILE A 195 -6.89 -14.91 9.13
N ILE A 196 -5.95 -14.71 8.21
CA ILE A 196 -4.70 -15.46 8.16
C ILE A 196 -3.85 -15.18 9.41
N LYS A 197 -3.70 -13.91 9.79
CA LYS A 197 -2.84 -13.47 10.90
C LYS A 197 -3.44 -13.78 12.28
N ALA A 198 -4.74 -13.63 12.46
CA ALA A 198 -5.39 -13.70 13.77
C ALA A 198 -5.17 -15.05 14.47
N HIS A 199 -4.89 -15.01 15.77
CA HIS A 199 -4.82 -16.18 16.64
C HIS A 199 -6.17 -16.37 17.37
N GLY A 200 -6.64 -17.62 17.52
CA GLY A 200 -7.88 -17.94 18.23
C GLY A 200 -9.04 -18.37 17.32
N GLU A 201 -10.28 -18.22 17.80
CA GLU A 201 -11.47 -18.69 17.09
C GLU A 201 -11.65 -17.98 15.75
N GLY A 202 -11.65 -18.76 14.66
CA GLY A 202 -11.80 -18.28 13.28
C GLY A 202 -10.52 -17.79 12.60
N GLY A 203 -9.40 -17.63 13.33
CA GLY A 203 -8.11 -17.22 12.77
C GLY A 203 -7.22 -18.40 12.37
N CYS A 204 -6.28 -18.18 11.45
CA CYS A 204 -5.31 -19.21 11.04
C CYS A 204 -4.04 -19.22 11.89
N GLY A 205 -3.70 -18.11 12.55
CA GLY A 205 -2.48 -17.95 13.34
C GLY A 205 -1.20 -18.07 12.52
N LEU A 206 -1.23 -17.61 11.27
CA LEU A 206 -0.10 -17.64 10.35
C LEU A 206 0.42 -16.22 10.10
N ASN A 207 1.68 -15.97 10.41
CA ASN A 207 2.34 -14.72 10.02
C ASN A 207 3.03 -14.89 8.67
N LEU A 208 2.46 -14.32 7.60
CA LEU A 208 3.00 -14.46 6.24
C LEU A 208 4.42 -13.86 6.11
N SER A 209 4.73 -12.80 6.84
CA SER A 209 6.07 -12.17 6.80
C SER A 209 7.14 -13.10 7.38
N GLU A 210 6.85 -13.76 8.49
CA GLU A 210 7.74 -14.78 9.08
C GLU A 210 7.91 -15.97 8.12
N LEU A 211 6.82 -16.45 7.52
CA LEU A 211 6.86 -17.57 6.56
C LEU A 211 7.68 -17.25 5.30
N LEU A 212 7.69 -15.99 4.85
CA LEU A 212 8.55 -15.53 3.75
C LEU A 212 10.02 -15.44 4.19
N LYS A 213 10.29 -14.88 5.37
CA LYS A 213 11.65 -14.78 5.95
C LYS A 213 12.28 -16.15 6.13
N ASP A 214 11.51 -17.12 6.63
CA ASP A 214 11.94 -18.51 6.85
C ASP A 214 11.98 -19.36 5.58
N LYS A 215 11.66 -18.77 4.42
CA LYS A 215 11.58 -19.46 3.11
C LYS A 215 10.63 -20.66 3.10
N CYS A 216 9.59 -20.62 3.93
CA CYS A 216 8.45 -21.54 3.87
C CYS A 216 7.54 -21.19 2.67
N LEU A 217 7.48 -19.90 2.35
CA LEU A 217 6.84 -19.33 1.17
C LEU A 217 7.89 -18.66 0.30
N VAL A 218 7.72 -18.76 -1.03
CA VAL A 218 8.54 -18.03 -2.00
C VAL A 218 8.00 -16.61 -2.20
N ALA A 219 6.67 -16.50 -2.31
CA ALA A 219 6.00 -15.23 -2.49
C ALA A 219 4.55 -15.30 -1.96
N ALA A 220 4.02 -14.14 -1.58
CA ALA A 220 2.64 -13.97 -1.16
C ALA A 220 2.16 -12.62 -1.69
N PHE A 221 1.12 -12.60 -2.53
CA PHE A 221 0.65 -11.36 -3.16
C PHE A 221 -0.84 -11.42 -3.54
N PRO A 222 -1.53 -10.26 -3.56
CA PRO A 222 -2.92 -10.19 -3.99
C PRO A 222 -3.06 -10.38 -5.51
N LEU A 223 -4.22 -10.85 -5.94
CA LEU A 223 -4.55 -10.99 -7.35
C LEU A 223 -5.24 -9.73 -7.88
N HIS A 224 -4.90 -9.37 -9.13
CA HIS A 224 -5.60 -8.32 -9.85
C HIS A 224 -6.95 -8.81 -10.37
N ASP A 225 -8.01 -8.06 -10.08
CA ASP A 225 -9.25 -8.12 -10.85
C ASP A 225 -9.02 -7.43 -12.20
N ARG A 226 -9.11 -8.19 -13.28
CA ARG A 226 -8.87 -7.68 -14.64
C ARG A 226 -10.00 -6.77 -15.13
N GLU A 227 -11.24 -7.04 -14.74
CA GLU A 227 -12.38 -6.27 -15.23
C GLU A 227 -12.37 -4.84 -14.65
N GLU A 228 -12.14 -4.73 -13.34
CA GLU A 228 -11.99 -3.43 -12.68
C GLU A 228 -10.74 -2.69 -13.18
N LEU A 229 -9.62 -3.41 -13.36
CA LEU A 229 -8.38 -2.82 -13.86
C LEU A 229 -8.51 -2.28 -15.28
N ASP A 230 -9.16 -3.00 -16.19
CA ASP A 230 -9.35 -2.56 -17.57
C ASP A 230 -10.29 -1.34 -17.63
N LYS A 231 -11.33 -1.30 -16.80
CA LYS A 231 -12.20 -0.12 -16.64
C LYS A 231 -11.41 1.08 -16.13
N LEU A 232 -10.62 0.90 -15.06
CA LEU A 232 -9.78 1.96 -14.51
C LEU A 232 -8.76 2.45 -15.54
N LYS A 233 -8.09 1.54 -16.24
CA LYS A 233 -7.10 1.86 -17.29
C LYS A 233 -7.72 2.68 -18.41
N SER A 234 -8.93 2.32 -18.84
CA SER A 234 -9.66 3.03 -19.90
C SER A 234 -10.03 4.46 -19.53
N LYS A 235 -10.35 4.71 -18.25
CA LYS A 235 -10.69 6.05 -17.75
C LYS A 235 -9.43 6.89 -17.49
N TRP A 236 -8.45 6.29 -16.81
CA TRP A 236 -7.28 7.01 -16.30
C TRP A 236 -6.27 7.38 -17.39
N PHE A 237 -5.96 6.46 -18.31
CA PHE A 237 -4.97 6.70 -19.38
C PHE A 237 -5.60 7.21 -20.69
N SER A 238 -6.82 7.72 -20.61
CA SER A 238 -7.47 8.32 -21.77
C SER A 238 -6.86 9.68 -22.07
N TRP A 239 -6.37 9.86 -23.30
CA TRP A 239 -5.85 11.13 -23.81
C TRP A 239 -6.90 12.25 -23.87
N LYS A 240 -8.17 11.91 -23.58
CA LYS A 240 -9.28 12.87 -23.52
C LYS A 240 -9.27 13.73 -22.26
N PHE A 241 -8.62 13.28 -21.19
CA PHE A 241 -8.57 13.99 -19.93
C PHE A 241 -7.17 14.54 -19.68
N ALA A 242 -7.12 15.72 -19.05
CA ALA A 242 -5.85 16.28 -18.66
C ALA A 242 -5.19 15.40 -17.57
N PRO A 243 -3.85 15.33 -17.50
CA PRO A 243 -3.13 14.49 -16.53
C PRO A 243 -3.49 14.75 -15.06
N TRP A 244 -4.03 15.93 -14.76
CA TRP A 244 -4.48 16.34 -13.44
C TRP A 244 -5.92 15.93 -13.09
N SER A 245 -6.73 15.52 -14.06
CA SER A 245 -8.10 15.06 -13.85
C SER A 245 -8.13 13.55 -13.57
N GLN A 246 -7.43 13.12 -12.53
CA GLN A 246 -7.27 11.70 -12.20
C GLN A 246 -8.53 11.16 -11.48
N PRO A 247 -8.97 9.93 -11.78
CA PRO A 247 -10.11 9.31 -11.10
C PRO A 247 -9.70 8.78 -9.71
N LEU A 248 -9.47 9.69 -8.75
CA LEU A 248 -8.91 9.36 -7.43
C LEU A 248 -9.73 8.32 -6.65
N TRP A 249 -11.05 8.39 -6.72
CA TRP A 249 -11.94 7.43 -6.05
C TRP A 249 -11.75 6.00 -6.56
N GLU A 250 -11.60 5.83 -7.88
CA GLU A 250 -11.47 4.52 -8.51
C GLU A 250 -10.06 3.95 -8.27
N ILE A 251 -9.03 4.81 -8.24
CA ILE A 251 -7.67 4.43 -7.84
C ILE A 251 -7.66 3.99 -6.37
N LYS A 252 -8.31 4.76 -5.49
CA LYS A 252 -8.43 4.44 -4.05
C LYS A 252 -9.15 3.13 -3.82
N ASP A 253 -10.27 2.90 -4.50
CA ASP A 253 -11.08 1.70 -4.29
C ASP A 253 -10.39 0.43 -4.82
N TYR A 254 -9.51 0.56 -5.82
CA TYR A 254 -8.76 -0.56 -6.39
C TYR A 254 -7.40 -0.83 -5.70
N PHE A 255 -6.59 0.21 -5.45
CA PHE A 255 -5.24 0.07 -4.88
C PHE A 255 -5.16 0.38 -3.38
N GLY A 256 -6.20 0.98 -2.81
CA GLY A 256 -6.26 1.39 -1.42
C GLY A 256 -5.90 2.85 -1.20
N GLU A 257 -6.10 3.30 0.04
CA GLU A 257 -6.00 4.71 0.44
C GLU A 257 -4.58 5.26 0.31
N LYS A 258 -3.55 4.45 0.60
CA LYS A 258 -2.14 4.86 0.51
C LYS A 258 -1.72 5.20 -0.92
N VAL A 259 -2.04 4.33 -1.87
CA VAL A 259 -1.72 4.54 -3.30
C VAL A 259 -2.60 5.66 -3.85
N GLY A 260 -3.88 5.72 -3.47
CA GLY A 260 -4.77 6.83 -3.81
C GLY A 260 -4.22 8.17 -3.36
N LEU A 261 -3.68 8.27 -2.13
CA LEU A 261 -3.11 9.51 -1.61
C LEU A 261 -1.88 9.96 -2.39
N TYR A 262 -1.02 9.03 -2.79
CA TYR A 262 0.14 9.32 -3.63
C TYR A 262 -0.28 9.95 -4.97
N PHE A 263 -1.27 9.36 -5.66
CA PHE A 263 -1.74 9.92 -6.93
C PHE A 263 -2.49 11.24 -6.76
N ALA A 264 -3.23 11.40 -5.64
CA ALA A 264 -3.84 12.68 -5.29
C ALA A 264 -2.79 13.77 -5.07
N TRP A 265 -1.70 13.46 -4.37
CA TRP A 265 -0.56 14.34 -4.18
C TRP A 265 0.12 14.68 -5.51
N LEU A 266 0.42 13.68 -6.33
CA LEU A 266 1.08 13.85 -7.62
C LEU A 266 0.27 14.75 -8.56
N GLY A 267 -1.04 14.50 -8.67
CA GLY A 267 -1.95 15.33 -9.46
C GLY A 267 -2.00 16.76 -8.94
N HIS A 268 -2.12 16.92 -7.62
CA HIS A 268 -2.12 18.22 -6.96
C HIS A 268 -0.82 19.00 -7.21
N TYR A 269 0.33 18.37 -6.99
CA TYR A 269 1.65 18.97 -7.21
C TYR A 269 1.84 19.39 -8.66
N THR A 270 1.49 18.52 -9.61
CA THR A 270 1.57 18.81 -11.04
C THR A 270 0.70 20.00 -11.44
N THR A 271 -0.52 20.13 -10.91
CA THR A 271 -1.36 21.31 -11.17
C THR A 271 -0.77 22.60 -10.62
N TRP A 272 -0.18 22.55 -9.43
CA TRP A 272 0.41 23.73 -8.79
C TRP A 272 1.70 24.19 -9.48
N LEU A 273 2.45 23.27 -10.09
CA LEU A 273 3.64 23.58 -10.90
C LEU A 273 3.32 24.31 -12.20
N ILE A 274 2.07 24.34 -12.67
CA ILE A 274 1.68 25.06 -13.89
C ILE A 274 2.00 26.56 -13.77
N ALA A 275 1.71 27.17 -12.61
CA ALA A 275 1.96 28.61 -12.42
C ALA A 275 3.47 28.95 -12.42
N PRO A 276 4.34 28.28 -11.65
CA PRO A 276 5.79 28.40 -11.78
C PRO A 276 6.32 28.10 -13.17
N ALA A 277 5.79 27.09 -13.85
CA ALA A 277 6.25 26.73 -15.19
C ALA A 277 5.98 27.85 -16.21
N ILE A 278 4.80 28.48 -16.16
CA ILE A 278 4.45 29.60 -17.05
C ILE A 278 5.34 30.81 -16.75
N ILE A 279 5.40 31.24 -15.48
CA ILE A 279 6.18 32.42 -15.08
C ILE A 279 7.68 32.21 -15.32
N GLY A 280 8.19 31.02 -14.98
CA GLY A 280 9.57 30.62 -15.20
C GLY A 280 9.93 30.56 -16.69
N SER A 281 9.03 30.08 -17.55
CA SER A 281 9.25 30.07 -19.00
C SER A 281 9.34 31.48 -19.58
N VAL A 282 8.48 32.39 -19.12
CA VAL A 282 8.54 33.81 -19.53
C VAL A 282 9.83 34.46 -19.06
N LEU A 283 10.26 34.21 -17.82
CA LEU A 283 11.54 34.70 -17.30
C LEU A 283 12.71 34.15 -18.10
N PHE A 284 12.70 32.85 -18.40
CA PHE A 284 13.74 32.20 -19.19
C PHE A 284 13.88 32.79 -20.58
N ALA A 285 12.76 33.10 -21.25
CA ALA A 285 12.77 33.79 -22.54
C ALA A 285 13.37 35.20 -22.45
N ASN A 286 13.10 35.95 -21.37
CA ASN A 286 13.71 37.27 -21.15
C ASN A 286 15.22 37.18 -20.91
N VAL A 287 15.67 36.22 -20.10
CA VAL A 287 17.11 35.99 -19.87
C VAL A 287 17.84 35.65 -21.18
N ILE A 288 17.22 34.85 -22.05
CA ILE A 288 17.77 34.57 -23.38
C ILE A 288 17.84 35.84 -24.24
N ALA A 289 16.81 36.68 -24.20
CA ALA A 289 16.74 37.91 -24.99
C ALA A 289 17.75 38.97 -24.52
N GLU A 290 17.94 39.11 -23.21
CA GLU A 290 18.89 40.06 -22.60
C GLU A 290 20.35 39.57 -22.71
N GLY A 291 20.56 38.26 -22.88
CA GLY A 291 21.89 37.66 -23.03
C GLY A 291 22.71 37.67 -21.73
N THR A 292 22.12 38.09 -20.61
CA THR A 292 22.74 38.12 -19.29
C THR A 292 21.86 37.42 -18.26
N ALA A 293 22.48 36.65 -17.36
CA ALA A 293 21.78 35.98 -16.27
C ALA A 293 21.36 36.95 -15.15
N ASP A 294 21.95 38.15 -15.12
CA ASP A 294 21.70 39.21 -14.14
C ASP A 294 20.47 40.06 -14.52
N SER A 295 19.39 39.38 -14.93
CA SER A 295 18.12 40.04 -15.18
C SER A 295 17.48 40.46 -13.86
N ILE A 296 16.93 41.67 -13.80
CA ILE A 296 16.22 42.20 -12.63
C ILE A 296 15.04 41.31 -12.21
N MET A 297 14.55 40.47 -13.12
CA MET A 297 13.43 39.56 -12.91
C MET A 297 13.77 38.34 -12.03
N VAL A 298 15.06 37.96 -11.93
CA VAL A 298 15.49 36.74 -11.22
C VAL A 298 15.17 36.78 -9.72
N PRO A 299 15.49 37.86 -8.97
CA PRO A 299 15.10 37.97 -7.56
C PRO A 299 13.57 37.96 -7.35
N TYR A 300 12.81 38.59 -8.24
CA TYR A 300 11.34 38.58 -8.16
C TYR A 300 10.76 37.17 -8.32
N PHE A 301 11.34 36.36 -9.21
CA PHE A 301 10.97 34.95 -9.32
C PHE A 301 11.31 34.15 -8.07
N GLY A 302 12.44 34.44 -7.41
CA GLY A 302 12.78 33.84 -6.12
C GLY A 302 11.73 34.13 -5.02
N ILE A 303 11.27 35.38 -4.93
CA ILE A 303 10.19 35.77 -3.99
C ILE A 303 8.89 35.05 -4.35
N PHE A 304 8.55 35.00 -5.64
CA PHE A 304 7.39 34.26 -6.13
C PHE A 304 7.46 32.78 -5.74
N MET A 305 8.60 32.11 -5.94
CA MET A 305 8.78 30.70 -5.58
C MET A 305 8.66 30.45 -4.09
N ALA A 306 9.16 31.37 -3.24
CA ALA A 306 9.01 31.29 -1.79
C ALA A 306 7.55 31.44 -1.35
N LEU A 307 6.79 32.36 -1.96
CA LEU A 307 5.36 32.49 -1.69
C LEU A 307 4.57 31.29 -2.21
N TRP A 308 4.86 30.85 -3.43
CA TRP A 308 4.24 29.69 -4.04
C TRP A 308 4.41 28.44 -3.18
N SER A 309 5.61 28.19 -2.64
CA SER A 309 5.86 27.00 -1.80
C SER A 309 5.04 27.00 -0.52
N ILE A 310 4.88 28.16 0.12
CA ILE A 310 4.02 28.34 1.30
C ILE A 310 2.56 28.07 0.92
N PHE A 311 2.05 28.69 -0.14
CA PHE A 311 0.66 28.52 -0.57
C PHE A 311 0.36 27.07 -0.99
N TYR A 312 1.27 26.45 -1.74
CA TYR A 312 1.17 25.06 -2.13
C TYR A 312 1.07 24.16 -0.89
N TYR A 313 1.98 24.32 0.06
CA TYR A 313 2.02 23.48 1.25
C TYR A 313 0.76 23.66 2.13
N GLU A 314 0.33 24.90 2.36
CA GLU A 314 -0.91 25.17 3.11
C GLU A 314 -2.15 24.62 2.42
N TYR A 315 -2.22 24.71 1.09
CA TYR A 315 -3.33 24.13 0.34
C TYR A 315 -3.29 22.59 0.41
N TRP A 316 -2.13 21.98 0.20
CA TRP A 316 -1.96 20.53 0.29
C TRP A 316 -2.41 20.00 1.64
N LYS A 317 -2.05 20.66 2.75
CA LYS A 317 -2.53 20.27 4.09
C LYS A 317 -4.07 20.24 4.16
N ARG A 318 -4.73 21.30 3.66
CA ARG A 318 -6.20 21.38 3.65
C ARG A 318 -6.83 20.31 2.75
N TYR A 319 -6.22 20.06 1.60
CA TYR A 319 -6.69 19.06 0.64
C TYR A 319 -6.50 17.64 1.19
N ASN A 320 -5.36 17.34 1.81
CA ASN A 320 -5.10 16.08 2.51
C ASN A 320 -6.12 15.84 3.65
N SER A 321 -6.39 16.83 4.49
CA SER A 321 -7.41 16.70 5.55
C SER A 321 -8.81 16.45 4.98
N THR A 322 -9.12 17.05 3.82
CA THR A 322 -10.38 16.81 3.11
C THR A 322 -10.47 15.36 2.61
N LEU A 323 -9.43 14.86 1.97
CA LEU A 323 -9.37 13.46 1.51
C LEU A 323 -9.41 12.47 2.68
N ALA A 324 -8.72 12.78 3.79
CA ALA A 324 -8.73 11.94 4.98
C ALA A 324 -10.14 11.78 5.57
N LEU A 325 -10.94 12.86 5.59
CA LEU A 325 -12.35 12.79 5.96
C LEU A 325 -13.14 11.95 4.95
N GLU A 326 -13.03 12.29 3.66
CA GLU A 326 -13.79 11.69 2.57
C GLU A 326 -13.53 10.18 2.42
N TRP A 327 -12.33 9.72 2.79
CA TRP A 327 -11.92 8.32 2.71
C TRP A 327 -12.04 7.56 4.03
N GLY A 328 -12.51 8.21 5.11
CA GLY A 328 -12.68 7.57 6.42
C GLY A 328 -11.38 7.32 7.17
N MET A 329 -10.31 8.02 6.80
CA MET A 329 -8.95 7.86 7.33
C MET A 329 -8.59 8.89 8.42
N SER A 330 -9.58 9.63 8.94
CA SER A 330 -9.36 10.66 9.97
C SER A 330 -8.85 10.10 11.31
N THR A 331 -9.16 8.83 11.61
CA THR A 331 -8.78 8.14 12.87
C THR A 331 -7.62 7.16 12.68
N PHE A 332 -6.95 7.19 11.53
CA PHE A 332 -5.94 6.20 11.16
C PHE A 332 -4.73 6.16 12.13
N GLU A 333 -4.26 7.30 12.62
CA GLU A 333 -3.09 7.37 13.52
C GLU A 333 -3.36 6.69 14.89
N GLU A 334 -4.61 6.73 15.35
CA GLU A 334 -5.03 6.11 16.60
C GLU A 334 -5.11 4.59 16.47
N GLU A 335 -5.55 4.10 15.31
CA GLU A 335 -5.81 2.68 14.99
C GLU A 335 -4.60 1.92 14.43
N GLU A 336 -3.42 2.55 14.38
CA GLU A 336 -2.20 1.91 13.88
C GLU A 336 -1.77 0.74 14.78
N VAL A 337 -1.87 -0.49 14.24
CA VAL A 337 -1.48 -1.73 14.91
C VAL A 337 0.04 -1.81 15.04
N GLU A 338 0.52 -2.40 16.13
CA GLU A 338 1.94 -2.62 16.33
C GLU A 338 2.56 -3.49 15.23
N ARG A 339 3.76 -3.12 14.79
CA ARG A 339 4.50 -3.88 13.77
C ARG A 339 4.86 -5.28 14.27
N PRO A 340 4.85 -6.32 13.41
CA PRO A 340 5.24 -7.67 13.81
C PRO A 340 6.67 -7.78 14.35
N GLU A 341 7.58 -6.98 13.81
CA GLU A 341 9.02 -6.96 14.15
C GLU A 341 9.28 -6.35 15.53
N PHE A 342 8.31 -5.65 16.13
CA PHE A 342 8.50 -4.95 17.39
C PHE A 342 8.79 -5.89 18.56
N GLN A 343 10.00 -5.84 19.09
CA GLN A 343 10.41 -6.52 20.31
C GLN A 343 10.30 -5.55 21.49
N GLY A 344 9.41 -5.89 22.43
CA GLY A 344 9.25 -5.17 23.68
C GLY A 344 8.95 -6.15 24.81
N LYS A 345 9.09 -5.68 26.05
CA LYS A 345 8.66 -6.49 27.20
C LYS A 345 7.14 -6.45 27.28
N GLU A 346 6.49 -7.61 27.29
CA GLU A 346 5.06 -7.69 27.52
C GLU A 346 4.73 -7.06 28.89
N THR A 347 3.89 -6.04 28.86
CA THR A 347 3.36 -5.35 30.04
C THR A 347 1.88 -5.09 29.83
N ILE A 348 1.18 -4.77 30.91
CA ILE A 348 -0.22 -4.37 30.86
C ILE A 348 -0.27 -2.85 30.63
N SER A 349 -1.12 -2.43 29.70
CA SER A 349 -1.37 -1.01 29.45
C SER A 349 -2.06 -0.37 30.66
N PRO A 350 -1.59 0.81 31.12
CA PRO A 350 -2.19 1.50 32.26
C PRO A 350 -3.53 2.20 31.92
N ILE A 351 -3.91 2.28 30.65
CA ILE A 351 -5.10 3.01 30.20
C ILE A 351 -6.31 2.06 30.08
N ASP A 352 -6.13 0.94 29.36
CA ASP A 352 -7.20 0.01 28.97
C ASP A 352 -6.96 -1.43 29.47
N GLY A 353 -5.81 -1.70 30.11
CA GLY A 353 -5.50 -3.03 30.64
C GLY A 353 -5.15 -4.07 29.57
N SER A 354 -4.98 -3.68 28.31
CA SER A 354 -4.59 -4.59 27.23
C SER A 354 -3.10 -4.98 27.33
N PRO A 355 -2.72 -6.19 26.87
CA PRO A 355 -1.31 -6.59 26.81
C PRO A 355 -0.61 -5.78 25.70
N ILE A 356 0.35 -4.95 26.07
CA ILE A 356 1.17 -4.15 25.15
C ILE A 356 2.65 -4.50 25.28
N ARG A 357 3.42 -4.31 24.21
CA ARG A 357 4.88 -4.45 24.27
C ARG A 357 5.47 -3.10 24.67
N TYR A 358 6.11 -3.03 25.84
CA TYR A 358 6.72 -1.79 26.31
C TYR A 358 8.21 -1.73 26.00
N PHE A 359 8.61 -0.61 25.42
CA PHE A 359 9.99 -0.23 25.20
C PHE A 359 10.34 1.04 25.99
N SER A 360 11.41 0.98 26.78
CA SER A 360 11.76 2.06 27.70
C SER A 360 12.19 3.35 26.95
N PRO A 361 11.60 4.52 27.25
CA PRO A 361 11.90 5.78 26.57
C PRO A 361 13.38 6.20 26.61
N GLN A 362 14.10 5.89 27.69
CA GLN A 362 15.52 6.23 27.82
C GLN A 362 16.41 5.45 26.84
N LYS A 363 16.10 4.16 26.60
CA LYS A 363 16.79 3.36 25.59
C LYS A 363 16.47 3.86 24.19
N ARG A 364 15.19 4.16 23.92
CA ARG A 364 14.74 4.76 22.66
C ARG A 364 15.48 6.05 22.36
N PHE A 365 15.54 6.96 23.33
CA PHE A 365 16.23 8.24 23.19
C PHE A 365 17.73 8.05 22.91
N ARG A 366 18.43 7.19 23.66
CA ARG A 366 19.87 6.93 23.43
C ARG A 366 20.13 6.37 22.03
N ARG A 367 19.20 5.55 21.51
CA ARG A 367 19.29 4.96 20.17
C ARG A 367 19.03 5.98 19.08
N ILE A 368 17.96 6.78 19.20
CA ILE A 368 17.69 7.92 18.32
C ILE A 368 18.89 8.86 18.26
N MET A 369 19.52 9.16 19.40
CA MET A 369 20.72 10.01 19.43
C MET A 369 21.92 9.39 18.71
N ARG A 370 22.10 8.05 18.78
CA ARG A 370 23.14 7.35 18.02
C ARG A 370 22.86 7.36 16.52
N SER A 371 21.61 7.10 16.13
CA SER A 371 21.16 7.16 14.72
C SER A 371 21.32 8.57 14.15
N LEU A 372 20.89 9.61 14.88
CA LEU A 372 21.06 11.01 14.50
C LEU A 372 22.54 11.41 14.37
N PHE A 373 23.40 10.96 15.29
CA PHE A 373 24.85 11.18 15.19
C PHE A 373 25.41 10.54 13.91
N PHE A 374 25.01 9.31 13.62
CA PHE A 374 25.47 8.60 12.44
C PHE A 374 24.99 9.27 11.14
N ILE A 375 23.72 9.64 11.07
CA ILE A 375 23.13 10.33 9.91
C ILE A 375 23.77 11.71 9.72
N SER A 376 24.00 12.48 10.79
CA SER A 376 24.68 13.78 10.68
C SER A 376 26.13 13.63 10.20
N ALA A 377 26.86 12.60 10.64
CA ALA A 377 28.21 12.31 10.15
C ALA A 377 28.21 11.96 8.64
N LEU A 378 27.20 11.22 8.19
CA LEU A 378 27.01 10.90 6.77
C LEU A 378 26.68 12.15 5.94
N ILE A 379 25.80 13.03 6.43
CA ILE A 379 25.51 14.32 5.77
C ILE A 379 26.79 15.16 5.65
N LEU A 380 27.57 15.26 6.72
CA LEU A 380 28.84 16.01 6.69
C LEU A 380 29.85 15.42 5.71
N LEU A 381 29.91 14.09 5.60
CA LEU A 381 30.73 13.41 4.60
C LEU A 381 30.29 13.79 3.18
N VAL A 382 29.00 13.72 2.88
CA VAL A 382 28.46 14.09 1.56
C VAL A 382 28.76 15.56 1.24
N VAL A 383 28.54 16.47 2.19
CA VAL A 383 28.89 17.89 2.04
C VAL A 383 30.38 18.09 1.76
N GLY A 384 31.25 17.37 2.48
CA GLY A 384 32.71 17.43 2.26
C GLY A 384 33.10 16.94 0.86
N VAL A 385 32.48 15.87 0.37
CA VAL A 385 32.72 15.33 -0.97
C VAL A 385 32.23 16.31 -2.05
N VAL A 386 31.03 16.89 -1.89
CA VAL A 386 30.48 17.90 -2.82
C VAL A 386 31.38 19.14 -2.86
N ALA A 387 31.87 19.59 -1.69
CA ALA A 387 32.84 20.70 -1.63
C ALA A 387 34.14 20.33 -2.37
N GLY A 388 34.63 19.10 -2.23
CA GLY A 388 35.77 18.58 -2.98
C GLY A 388 35.55 18.59 -4.50
N ILE A 389 34.37 18.20 -4.96
CA ILE A 389 33.99 18.25 -6.39
C ILE A 389 33.91 19.70 -6.87
N PHE A 390 33.44 20.63 -6.04
CA PHE A 390 33.41 22.03 -6.38
C PHE A 390 34.82 22.62 -6.53
N VAL A 391 35.74 22.25 -5.64
CA VAL A 391 37.18 22.60 -5.76
C VAL A 391 37.77 21.98 -7.04
N PHE A 392 37.45 20.71 -7.32
CA PHE A 392 37.87 20.05 -8.56
C PHE A 392 37.35 20.79 -9.80
N ARG A 393 36.08 21.19 -9.81
CA ARG A 393 35.46 21.97 -10.90
C ARG A 393 36.24 23.26 -11.13
N ILE A 394 36.51 24.03 -10.08
CA ILE A 394 37.28 25.28 -10.19
C ILE A 394 38.68 25.00 -10.72
N ALA A 395 39.35 23.95 -10.23
CA ALA A 395 40.69 23.57 -10.66
C ALA A 395 40.74 23.16 -12.15
N ALA A 396 39.71 22.47 -12.63
CA ALA A 396 39.60 22.00 -14.01
C ALA A 396 39.10 23.07 -14.99
N THR A 397 38.32 24.07 -14.55
CA THR A 397 37.85 25.15 -15.43
C THR A 397 38.79 26.36 -15.43
N SER A 398 39.17 26.85 -14.26
CA SER A 398 39.87 28.14 -14.13
C SER A 398 41.22 28.04 -13.43
N GLY A 399 41.53 26.87 -12.86
CA GLY A 399 42.73 26.66 -12.07
C GLY A 399 43.84 25.88 -12.79
N LYS A 400 44.67 25.21 -11.99
CA LYS A 400 45.92 24.56 -12.42
C LYS A 400 45.74 23.44 -13.44
N TRP A 401 44.55 22.86 -13.55
CA TRP A 401 44.29 21.72 -14.44
C TRP A 401 43.56 22.13 -15.72
N LYS A 402 43.35 23.43 -15.95
CA LYS A 402 42.69 23.96 -17.13
C LYS A 402 43.28 23.40 -18.43
N ASP A 403 44.60 23.46 -18.59
CA ASP A 403 45.27 23.05 -19.83
C ASP A 403 45.14 21.54 -20.10
N MET A 404 45.02 20.73 -19.05
CA MET A 404 44.81 19.28 -19.14
C MET A 404 43.39 18.95 -19.64
N PHE A 405 42.40 19.79 -19.30
CA PHE A 405 41.00 19.59 -19.65
C PHE A 405 40.53 20.44 -20.85
N THR A 406 41.45 21.09 -21.56
CA THR A 406 41.18 21.77 -22.83
C THR A 406 41.73 20.95 -23.99
N VAL A 407 40.84 20.33 -24.77
CA VAL A 407 41.21 19.54 -25.96
C VAL A 407 40.66 20.25 -27.20
N ASN A 408 41.51 20.55 -28.17
CA ASN A 408 41.14 21.22 -29.42
C ASN A 408 40.37 22.55 -29.22
N GLY A 409 40.72 23.32 -28.18
CA GLY A 409 40.06 24.59 -27.86
C GLY A 409 38.70 24.46 -27.15
N VAL A 410 38.21 23.25 -26.94
CA VAL A 410 36.97 22.98 -26.18
C VAL A 410 37.32 22.69 -24.72
N GLN A 411 36.69 23.42 -23.80
CA GLN A 411 36.88 23.26 -22.36
C GLN A 411 35.99 22.14 -21.81
N LEU A 412 36.58 21.00 -21.45
CA LEU A 412 35.89 19.82 -20.94
C LEU A 412 35.87 19.75 -19.40
N GLY A 413 36.52 20.68 -18.70
CA GLY A 413 36.60 20.65 -17.23
C GLY A 413 35.23 20.77 -16.53
N GLY A 414 34.31 21.56 -17.09
CA GLY A 414 32.93 21.68 -16.60
C GLY A 414 32.15 20.37 -16.73
N PRO A 415 32.01 19.83 -17.96
CA PRO A 415 31.39 18.52 -18.17
C PRO A 415 32.01 17.40 -17.35
N ALA A 416 33.34 17.32 -17.26
CA ALA A 416 34.04 16.30 -16.47
C ALA A 416 33.68 16.39 -14.98
N ALA A 417 33.65 17.60 -14.39
CA ALA A 417 33.21 17.78 -13.02
C ALA A 417 31.74 17.40 -12.80
N SER A 418 30.85 17.72 -13.75
CA SER A 418 29.45 17.28 -13.72
C SER A 418 29.31 15.76 -13.78
N THR A 419 30.10 15.07 -14.60
CA THR A 419 30.12 13.60 -14.66
C THR A 419 30.62 12.99 -13.36
N VAL A 420 31.70 13.52 -12.77
CA VAL A 420 32.21 13.07 -11.46
C VAL A 420 31.15 13.28 -10.37
N ASN A 421 30.44 14.41 -10.40
CA ASN A 421 29.33 14.68 -9.48
C ASN A 421 28.20 13.65 -9.61
N ALA A 422 27.78 13.35 -10.84
CA ALA A 422 26.73 12.36 -11.09
C ALA A 422 27.14 10.94 -10.61
N ILE A 423 28.39 10.52 -10.87
CA ILE A 423 28.91 9.23 -10.40
C ILE A 423 28.95 9.20 -8.86
N GLN A 424 29.38 10.30 -8.24
CA GLN A 424 29.45 10.41 -6.79
C GLN A 424 28.07 10.30 -6.14
N ILE A 425 27.06 11.00 -6.67
CA ILE A 425 25.68 10.94 -6.18
C ILE A 425 25.18 9.50 -6.29
N MET A 426 25.26 8.89 -7.46
CA MET A 426 24.82 7.51 -7.69
C MET A 426 25.48 6.49 -6.75
N ARG A 427 26.77 6.66 -6.45
CA ARG A 427 27.49 5.79 -5.50
C ARG A 427 27.14 6.09 -4.05
N ALA A 428 26.96 7.36 -3.70
CA ALA A 428 26.57 7.76 -2.37
C ALA A 428 25.19 7.22 -2.04
N THR A 429 24.18 7.43 -2.89
CA THR A 429 22.81 6.91 -2.70
C THR A 429 22.83 5.40 -2.44
N PHE A 430 23.51 4.62 -3.30
CA PHE A 430 23.64 3.17 -3.10
C PHE A 430 24.27 2.76 -1.75
N ILE A 431 25.28 3.50 -1.29
CA ILE A 431 25.93 3.23 0.01
C ILE A 431 25.01 3.62 1.16
N VAL A 432 24.37 4.78 1.07
CA VAL A 432 23.43 5.29 2.08
C VAL A 432 22.27 4.33 2.22
N ASP A 433 21.63 3.91 1.14
CA ASP A 433 20.50 2.97 1.17
C ASP A 433 20.87 1.65 1.86
N LYS A 434 22.05 1.11 1.55
CA LYS A 434 22.52 -0.14 2.17
C LYS A 434 22.79 0.03 3.66
N ILE A 435 23.43 1.12 4.05
CA ILE A 435 23.72 1.42 5.45
C ILE A 435 22.43 1.67 6.22
N VAL A 436 21.50 2.42 5.63
CA VAL A 436 20.25 2.75 6.30
C VAL A 436 19.36 1.54 6.42
N ASN A 437 19.26 0.67 5.41
CA ASN A 437 18.52 -0.59 5.55
C ASN A 437 19.09 -1.46 6.69
N LEU A 438 20.42 -1.49 6.88
CA LEU A 438 21.03 -2.18 8.02
C LEU A 438 20.68 -1.55 9.37
N ILE A 439 20.64 -0.22 9.45
CA ILE A 439 20.26 0.50 10.68
C ILE A 439 18.75 0.35 10.94
N ALA A 440 17.94 0.42 9.89
CA ALA A 440 16.49 0.30 9.94
C ALA A 440 16.10 -1.10 10.38
N ASP A 441 16.71 -2.17 9.86
CA ASP A 441 16.45 -3.54 10.33
C ASP A 441 16.75 -3.67 11.85
N ASP A 442 17.86 -3.11 12.31
CA ASP A 442 18.26 -3.11 13.73
C ASP A 442 17.31 -2.28 14.62
N ASP A 443 16.82 -1.14 14.11
CA ASP A 443 15.93 -0.21 14.84
C ASP A 443 14.45 -0.64 14.79
N ASP A 444 14.00 -1.22 13.66
CA ASP A 444 12.63 -1.68 13.41
C ASP A 444 12.28 -2.92 14.26
N GLU A 445 13.27 -3.76 14.59
CA GLU A 445 13.13 -4.85 15.56
C GLU A 445 12.67 -4.39 16.95
N GLU A 446 12.73 -3.10 17.30
CA GLU A 446 12.39 -2.60 18.64
C GLU A 446 11.40 -1.42 18.62
N MET A 447 10.68 -1.20 17.50
CA MET A 447 9.69 -0.12 17.38
C MET A 447 8.24 -0.56 17.16
N ALA A 448 7.33 -0.04 18.02
CA ALA A 448 5.91 -0.39 18.03
C ALA A 448 5.13 0.10 16.80
N LYS A 449 5.30 1.37 16.40
CA LYS A 449 4.46 2.03 15.38
C LYS A 449 5.28 2.53 14.20
N GLY A 450 4.71 2.46 13.00
CA GLY A 450 5.46 2.50 11.76
C GLY A 450 5.83 3.87 11.22
N ASN A 451 5.28 4.94 11.75
CA ASN A 451 5.59 6.29 11.27
C ASN A 451 6.59 7.07 12.13
N GLN A 452 6.95 6.61 13.33
CA GLN A 452 7.65 7.51 14.28
C GLN A 452 9.17 7.62 14.11
N VAL A 453 9.85 6.64 13.48
CA VAL A 453 11.30 6.72 13.19
C VAL A 453 11.67 5.99 11.90
N ARG A 454 10.82 6.04 10.86
CA ARG A 454 11.46 6.22 9.55
C ARG A 454 12.08 7.60 9.70
N VAL A 455 13.37 7.67 10.08
CA VAL A 455 14.11 8.92 9.89
C VAL A 455 13.92 9.18 8.42
N ASP A 456 13.04 10.12 8.10
CA ASP A 456 12.46 10.24 6.78
C ASP A 456 13.65 10.42 5.84
N LEU A 457 13.97 9.36 5.10
CA LEU A 457 15.11 9.29 4.21
C LEU A 457 14.91 10.19 3.01
N THR A 458 13.85 10.99 2.99
CA THR A 458 13.61 12.11 2.08
C THR A 458 14.79 13.08 1.97
N VAL A 459 15.76 13.05 2.91
CA VAL A 459 17.04 13.77 2.78
C VAL A 459 17.96 13.16 1.68
N PHE A 460 17.82 11.87 1.38
CA PHE A 460 18.66 11.08 0.47
C PHE A 460 17.91 10.28 -0.61
N ASP A 461 16.59 10.08 -0.48
CA ASP A 461 15.74 9.43 -1.48
C ASP A 461 15.61 10.35 -2.71
N GLU A 462 16.19 9.91 -3.83
CA GLU A 462 16.00 10.55 -5.15
C GLU A 462 14.68 10.16 -5.82
N ASP A 463 13.90 9.26 -5.21
CA ASP A 463 12.57 8.87 -5.70
C ASP A 463 11.48 9.85 -5.21
N ILE A 464 11.50 11.06 -5.77
CA ILE A 464 10.35 11.99 -5.82
C ILE A 464 10.00 12.32 -7.27
#